data_AF-A0A7T1HJ63-F1
#
_entry.id   AF-A0A7T1HJ63-F1
#
_cell.length_a   1.000
_cell.length_b   1.000
_cell.length_c   1.000
_cell.angle_alpha   90.00
_cell.angle_beta   90.00
_cell.angle_gamma   90.00
#
_symmetry.space_group_name_H-M   'P 1'
#
loop_
_entity.id
_entity.type
_entity.pdbx_description
1 polymer ?
#
loop_
_entity_poly.entity_id
_entity_poly.type
_entity_poly.pdbx_seq_one_letter_code
_entity_poly.pdbx_strand_id
1 'polypeptide(L)'
;MVVTAAPSPFCSPEEDPFLLLQSTLRCVERILQRSAGRPLRRTWIEFPYGEEEITLLEEEVLPAIQQCLQRVDEIDAALQGEQEARMAMPL
;
A
#
# COMPACT_ATOMS: atom_id res chain seq x y z
N MET A 1 -27.06 -17.31 -8.21
CA MET A 1 -27.11 -16.09 -7.37
C MET A 1 -26.15 -15.08 -7.99
N VAL A 2 -26.68 -14.07 -8.66
CA VAL A 2 -25.85 -12.96 -9.15
C VAL A 2 -25.68 -12.01 -7.97
N VAL A 3 -24.45 -11.94 -7.44
CA VAL A 3 -24.11 -10.92 -6.44
C VAL A 3 -24.09 -9.60 -7.19
N THR A 4 -25.13 -8.79 -7.02
CA THR A 4 -25.13 -7.40 -7.48
C THR A 4 -24.10 -6.65 -6.66
N ALA A 5 -22.92 -6.43 -7.23
CA ALA A 5 -21.92 -5.54 -6.65
C ALA A 5 -22.55 -4.16 -6.46
N ALA A 6 -22.41 -3.59 -5.26
CA ALA A 6 -22.78 -2.21 -5.01
C ALA A 6 -22.11 -1.30 -6.07
N PRO A 7 -22.77 -0.22 -6.53
CA PRO A 7 -22.14 0.72 -7.44
C PRO A 7 -20.84 1.20 -6.78
N SER A 8 -19.71 0.97 -7.46
CA SER A 8 -18.42 1.48 -7.01
C SER A 8 -18.57 3.00 -6.81
N PRO A 9 -18.06 3.60 -5.72
CA PRO A 9 -18.11 5.04 -5.53
C PRO A 9 -17.31 5.80 -6.60
N PHE A 10 -16.54 5.08 -7.42
CA PHE A 10 -15.80 5.59 -8.55
C PHE A 10 -16.63 5.49 -9.82
N CYS A 11 -16.77 6.61 -10.53
CA CYS A 11 -17.68 6.79 -11.65
C CYS A 11 -17.32 5.94 -12.89
N SER A 12 -16.11 5.39 -12.93
CA SER A 12 -15.61 4.51 -14.00
C SER A 12 -14.55 3.52 -13.47
N PRO A 13 -14.38 2.34 -14.10
CA PRO A 13 -13.32 1.39 -13.74
C PRO A 13 -11.91 1.98 -13.78
N GLU A 14 -11.68 2.96 -14.67
CA GLU A 14 -10.41 3.67 -14.82
C GLU A 14 -10.09 4.58 -13.62
N GLU A 15 -11.12 5.06 -12.93
CA GLU A 15 -11.01 5.93 -11.76
C GLU A 15 -11.02 5.14 -10.43
N ASP A 16 -11.20 3.82 -10.48
CA ASP A 16 -11.25 2.97 -9.30
C ASP A 16 -9.83 2.61 -8.80
N PRO A 17 -9.37 3.17 -7.66
CA PRO A 17 -8.03 2.92 -7.13
C PRO A 17 -7.83 1.45 -6.74
N PHE A 18 -8.90 0.73 -6.37
CA PHE A 18 -8.79 -0.68 -6.02
C PHE A 18 -8.57 -1.56 -7.25
N LEU A 19 -9.17 -1.22 -8.39
CA LEU A 19 -8.90 -1.91 -9.66
C LEU A 19 -7.48 -1.64 -10.15
N LEU A 20 -6.97 -0.42 -9.98
CA LEU A 20 -5.57 -0.10 -10.25
C LEU A 20 -4.63 -0.94 -9.38
N LEU A 21 -4.87 -1.01 -8.06
CA LEU A 21 -4.07 -1.84 -7.15
C LEU A 21 -4.12 -3.32 -7.55
N GLN A 22 -5.31 -3.85 -7.85
CA GLN A 22 -5.47 -5.25 -8.24
C GLN A 22 -4.74 -5.57 -9.56
N SER A 23 -4.82 -4.67 -10.54
CA SER A 23 -4.11 -4.84 -11.82
C SER A 23 -2.59 -4.76 -11.64
N THR A 24 -2.12 -3.85 -10.78
CA THR A 24 -0.71 -3.66 -10.44
C THR A 24 -0.14 -4.90 -9.75
N LEU A 25 -0.85 -5.43 -8.74
CA LEU A 25 -0.47 -6.66 -8.05
C LEU A 25 -0.32 -7.82 -9.02
N ARG A 26 -1.31 -8.05 -9.89
CA ARG A 26 -1.25 -9.11 -10.92
C ARG A 26 -0.07 -8.92 -11.89
N CYS A 27 0.29 -7.69 -12.19
CA CYS A 27 1.45 -7.39 -13.04
C CYS A 27 2.75 -7.78 -12.33
N VAL A 28 2.91 -7.40 -11.06
CA VAL A 28 4.07 -7.77 -10.23
C VAL A 28 4.19 -9.29 -10.08
N GLU A 29 3.09 -9.99 -9.78
CA GLU A 29 3.07 -11.45 -9.69
C GLU A 29 3.58 -12.12 -10.97
N ARG A 30 3.14 -11.65 -12.14
CA ARG A 30 3.61 -12.18 -13.43
C ARG A 30 5.09 -11.92 -13.66
N ILE A 31 5.60 -10.75 -13.25
CA ILE A 31 7.02 -10.42 -13.34
C ILE A 31 7.84 -11.36 -12.46
N LEU A 32 7.41 -11.60 -11.23
CA LEU A 32 8.07 -12.51 -10.29
C LEU A 32 8.03 -13.97 -10.75
N GLN A 33 6.90 -14.42 -11.30
CA GLN A 33 6.79 -15.75 -11.90
C GLN A 33 7.77 -15.92 -13.07
N ARG A 34 7.85 -14.91 -13.95
CA ARG A 34 8.78 -14.91 -15.09
C ARG A 34 10.24 -14.84 -14.66
N SER A 35 10.56 -14.16 -13.55
CA SER A 35 11.92 -14.12 -13.04
C SER A 35 12.38 -15.47 -12.49
N ALA A 36 11.45 -16.40 -12.22
CA ALA A 36 11.72 -17.76 -11.78
C ALA A 36 12.67 -17.83 -10.57
N GLY A 37 12.43 -16.95 -9.59
CA GLY A 37 13.25 -16.85 -8.38
C GLY A 37 14.61 -16.16 -8.59
N ARG A 38 14.92 -15.70 -9.80
CA ARG A 38 16.09 -14.85 -10.03
C ARG A 38 15.82 -13.44 -9.51
N PRO A 39 16.85 -12.76 -8.95
CA PRO A 39 16.73 -11.36 -8.56
C PRO A 39 16.26 -10.51 -9.74
N LEU A 40 15.21 -9.71 -9.52
CA LEU A 40 14.82 -8.69 -10.48
C LEU A 40 15.92 -7.63 -10.54
N ARG A 41 16.43 -7.32 -11.74
CA ARG A 41 17.28 -6.13 -11.90
C ARG A 41 16.42 -4.91 -11.60
N ARG A 42 16.73 -4.24 -10.48
CA ARG A 42 16.14 -2.94 -10.16
C ARG A 42 16.67 -1.94 -11.18
N THR A 43 15.84 -1.51 -12.11
CA THR A 43 16.22 -0.54 -13.16
C THR A 43 16.56 0.85 -12.61
N TRP A 44 16.19 1.13 -11.36
CA TRP A 44 16.36 2.41 -10.68
C TRP A 44 17.55 2.43 -9.71
N ILE A 45 18.21 1.29 -9.52
CA ILE A 45 19.37 1.16 -8.64
C ILE A 45 20.54 0.72 -9.52
N GLU A 46 21.27 1.72 -10.02
CA GLU A 46 22.41 1.50 -10.91
C GLU A 46 23.61 0.87 -10.18
N PHE A 47 23.72 1.11 -8.86
CA PHE A 47 24.78 0.60 -8.00
C PHE A 47 24.18 -0.07 -6.76
N PRO A 48 24.67 -1.26 -6.36
CA PRO A 48 24.24 -1.87 -5.11
C PRO A 48 24.59 -0.94 -3.93
N TYR A 49 23.72 -0.88 -2.93
CA TYR A 49 24.02 -0.15 -1.69
C TYR A 49 25.30 -0.69 -1.05
N GLY A 50 26.20 0.19 -0.65
CA GLY A 50 27.34 -0.13 0.18
C GLY A 50 26.95 -0.22 1.65
N GLU A 51 27.94 -0.53 2.50
CA GLU A 51 27.73 -0.70 3.94
C GLU A 51 27.25 0.59 4.62
N GLU A 52 27.75 1.75 4.18
CA GLU A 52 27.34 3.05 4.69
C GLU A 52 25.89 3.36 4.35
N GLU A 53 25.46 3.13 3.10
CA GLU A 53 24.07 3.36 2.71
C GLU A 53 23.11 2.36 3.38
N ILE A 54 23.55 1.11 3.60
CA ILE A 54 22.77 0.13 4.36
C ILE A 54 22.62 0.60 5.82
N THR A 55 23.71 1.03 6.45
CA THR A 55 23.69 1.54 7.83
C THR A 55 22.73 2.72 7.95
N LEU A 56 22.81 3.71 7.05
CA LEU A 56 21.91 4.86 7.07
C LEU A 56 20.45 4.45 6.85
N LEU A 57 20.20 3.47 5.98
CA LEU A 57 18.85 2.94 5.77
C LEU A 57 18.30 2.30 7.05
N GLU A 58 19.11 1.48 7.73
CA GLU A 58 18.72 0.73 8.92
C GLU A 58 18.58 1.60 10.16
N GLU A 59 19.49 2.56 10.36
CA GLU A 59 19.55 3.37 11.59
C GLU A 59 18.71 4.64 11.51
N GLU A 60 18.50 5.20 10.32
CA GLU A 60 17.80 6.48 10.17
C GLU A 60 16.47 6.35 9.43
N VAL A 61 16.51 5.78 8.22
CA VAL A 61 15.35 5.84 7.32
C VAL A 61 14.23 4.89 7.75
N LEU A 62 14.54 3.62 8.02
CA LEU A 62 13.54 2.63 8.44
C LEU A 62 12.85 3.03 9.75
N PRO A 63 13.57 3.49 10.80
CA PRO A 63 12.94 4.00 12.01
C PRO A 63 12.01 5.20 11.77
N ALA A 64 12.42 6.15 10.91
CA ALA A 64 11.58 7.29 10.57
C ALA A 64 10.28 6.88 9.84
N ILE A 65 10.38 5.92 8.91
CA ILE A 65 9.23 5.35 8.23
C ILE A 65 8.30 4.64 9.23
N GLN A 66 8.86 3.86 10.15
CA GLN A 66 8.07 3.15 11.16
C GLN A 66 7.29 4.12 12.06
N GLN A 67 7.93 5.22 12.51
CA GLN A 67 7.26 6.26 13.28
C GLN A 67 6.14 6.93 12.47
N CYS A 68 6.39 7.20 11.19
CA CYS A 68 5.38 7.75 10.30
C CYS A 68 4.16 6.83 10.18
N LEU A 69 4.39 5.52 9.95
CA LEU A 69 3.32 4.53 9.83
C LEU A 69 2.53 4.39 11.14
N GLN A 70 3.20 4.34 12.29
CA GLN A 70 2.52 4.30 13.58
C GLN A 70 1.59 5.52 13.77
N ARG A 71 2.05 6.71 13.37
CA ARG A 71 1.24 7.92 13.43
C ARG A 71 0.04 7.86 12.49
N VAL A 72 0.17 7.25 11.31
CA VAL A 72 -0.95 7.01 10.40
C VAL A 72 -1.98 6.08 11.05
N ASP A 73 -1.53 4.98 11.66
CA ASP A 73 -2.43 4.04 12.35
C ASP A 73 -3.20 4.72 13.49
N GLU A 74 -2.55 5.59 14.26
CA GLU A 74 -3.19 6.39 15.31
C GLU A 74 -4.28 7.33 14.76
N ILE A 75 -4.00 7.97 13.62
CA ILE A 75 -4.96 8.86 12.94
C ILE A 75 -6.15 8.04 12.42
N ASP A 76 -5.89 6.92 11.76
CA ASP A 76 -6.94 6.06 11.21
C ASP A 76 -7.85 5.52 12.32
N ALA A 77 -7.27 5.10 13.45
CA ALA A 77 -8.04 4.65 14.62
C ALA A 77 -8.92 5.77 15.21
N ALA A 78 -8.39 7.00 15.31
CA ALA A 78 -9.16 8.14 15.79
C ALA A 78 -10.33 8.48 14.86
N LEU A 79 -10.07 8.54 13.55
CA LEU A 79 -11.09 8.81 12.54
C LEU A 79 -12.19 7.74 12.54
N GLN A 80 -11.80 6.47 12.68
CA GLN A 80 -12.76 5.38 12.75
C GLN A 80 -13.63 5.48 14.01
N GLY A 81 -13.05 5.78 15.17
CA GLY A 81 -13.80 6.01 16.40
C GLY A 81 -14.78 7.19 16.31
N GLU A 82 -14.38 8.30 15.70
CA GLU A 82 -15.26 9.45 15.44
C GLU A 82 -16.44 9.07 14.53
N GLN A 83 -16.15 8.30 13.47
CA GLN A 83 -17.17 7.84 12.53
C GLN A 83 -18.17 6.88 13.21
N GLU A 84 -17.69 5.94 14.01
CA GLU A 84 -18.54 5.02 14.79
C GLU A 84 -19.42 5.77 15.79
N ALA A 85 -18.86 6.75 16.52
CA ALA A 85 -19.62 7.59 17.44
C ALA A 85 -20.71 8.40 16.72
N ARG A 86 -20.39 8.95 15.54
CA ARG A 86 -21.36 9.69 14.71
C ARG A 86 -22.49 8.80 14.19
N MET A 87 -22.20 7.54 13.86
CA MET A 87 -23.22 6.57 13.43
C MET A 87 -24.06 6.03 14.60
N ALA A 88 -23.53 6.05 15.83
CA ALA A 88 -24.20 5.55 17.02
C ALA A 88 -25.15 6.55 17.71
N MET A 89 -25.12 7.84 17.34
CA MET A 89 -26.14 8.80 17.80
C MET A 89 -27.44 8.64 16.98
N PRO A 90 -28.58 8.28 17.60
CA PRO A 90 -29.87 8.31 16.90
C PRO A 90 -30.32 9.77 16.73
N LEU A 91 -30.99 10.06 15.61
CA LEU A 91 -31.68 11.34 15.35
C LEU A 91 -32.74 11.62 16.42
#